data_AF-A0A453HJN7-F1
#
_entry.id   AF-A0A453HJN7-F1
#
_cell.length_a   1.000
_cell.length_b   1.000
_cell.length_c   1.000
_cell.angle_alpha   90.00
_cell.angle_beta   90.00
_cell.angle_gamma   90.00
#
_symmetry.space_group_name_H-M   'P 1'
#
loop_
_entity.id
_entity.type
_entity.pdbx_description
1 polymer ?
#
loop_
_entity_poly.entity_id
_entity_poly.type
_entity_poly.pdbx_seq_one_letter_code
_entity_poly.pdbx_strand_id
1 'polypeptide(L)'
;MGKLHLLALLLPVLLGLSLLYICEILWLRPERIRKKLRKQGVRGPRPTLLYGNTQEIKRIRQEALPAQKQDTSNYMSTLFPHFMIWRETYGM
;
A
#
# COMPACT_ATOMS: atom_id res chain seq x y z
N MET A 1 36.67 20.06 23.28
CA MET A 1 35.42 20.70 22.79
C MET A 1 35.14 20.42 21.30
N GLY A 2 36.11 20.43 20.39
CA GLY A 2 35.86 20.22 18.94
C GLY A 2 35.21 18.88 18.52
N LYS A 3 35.51 17.77 19.20
CA LYS A 3 34.90 16.45 18.87
C LYS A 3 33.37 16.42 19.13
N LEU A 4 32.89 17.14 20.14
CA LEU A 4 31.46 17.20 20.48
C LEU A 4 30.66 17.96 19.41
N HIS A 5 31.21 19.06 18.88
CA HIS A 5 30.58 19.81 17.78
C HIS A 5 30.53 18.99 16.48
N LEU A 6 31.59 18.23 16.17
CA LEU A 6 31.60 17.35 15.01
C LEU A 6 30.55 16.24 15.13
N LEU A 7 30.41 15.61 16.30
CA LEU A 7 29.36 14.62 16.55
C LEU A 7 27.96 15.23 16.49
N ALA A 8 27.78 16.43 17.05
CA ALA A 8 26.52 17.16 17.02
C ALA A 8 26.08 17.55 15.59
N LEU A 9 27.03 17.74 14.66
CA LEU A 9 26.73 18.01 13.25
C LEU A 9 26.53 16.72 12.44
N LEU A 10 27.30 15.66 12.73
CA LEU A 10 27.21 14.37 12.03
C LEU A 10 25.91 13.64 12.30
N LEU A 11 25.43 13.65 13.55
CA LEU A 11 24.22 12.94 13.94
C LEU A 11 22.96 13.36 13.15
N PRO A 12 22.60 14.66 13.06
CA PRO A 12 21.42 15.09 12.30
C PRO A 12 21.55 14.84 10.80
N VAL A 13 22.77 14.90 10.25
CA VAL A 13 23.00 14.57 8.83
C VAL A 13 22.73 13.09 8.59
N LEU A 14 23.27 12.20 9.42
CA LEU A 14 23.03 10.76 9.30
C LEU A 14 21.55 10.41 9.48
N LEU A 15 20.89 11.03 10.46
CA LEU A 15 19.46 10.86 10.73
C LEU A 15 18.61 11.39 9.57
N GLY A 16 18.96 12.55 9.02
CA GLY A 16 18.28 13.13 7.86
C GLY A 16 18.37 12.25 6.63
N LEU A 17 19.58 11.73 6.33
CA LEU A 17 19.79 10.82 5.20
C LEU A 17 19.01 9.51 5.36
N SER A 18 18.97 8.93 6.57
CA SER A 18 18.22 7.71 6.82
C SER A 18 16.71 7.92 6.68
N LEU A 19 16.17 9.03 7.17
CA LEU A 19 14.76 9.41 6.99
C LEU A 19 14.41 9.62 5.51
N LEU A 20 15.26 10.30 4.75
CA LEU A 20 15.07 10.48 3.31
C LEU A 20 15.07 9.13 2.58
N TYR A 21 15.96 8.23 2.94
CA TYR A 21 16.00 6.88 2.37
C TYR A 21 14.74 6.07 2.69
N ILE A 22 14.25 6.15 3.93
CA ILE A 22 12.99 5.52 4.34
C ILE A 22 11.81 6.10 3.54
N CYS A 23 11.73 7.42 3.38
CA CYS A 23 10.70 8.09 2.58
C CYS A 23 10.74 7.67 1.10
N GLU A 24 11.94 7.53 0.53
CA GLU A 24 12.12 7.05 -0.84
C GLU A 24 11.57 5.63 -1.02
N ILE A 25 11.83 4.73 -0.06
CA ILE A 25 11.36 3.34 -0.11
C ILE A 25 9.85 3.25 0.15
N LEU A 26 9.36 3.88 1.20
CA LEU A 26 7.97 3.72 1.64
C LEU A 26 6.98 4.49 0.75
N TRP A 27 7.40 5.59 0.11
CA TRP A 27 6.50 6.45 -0.64
C TRP A 27 6.85 6.57 -2.12
N LEU A 28 8.07 7.00 -2.44
CA LEU A 28 8.42 7.41 -3.80
C LEU A 28 8.51 6.21 -4.75
N ARG A 29 9.20 5.13 -4.35
CA ARG A 29 9.28 3.88 -5.13
C ARG A 29 7.90 3.30 -5.46
N PRO A 30 7.00 3.05 -4.49
CA PRO A 30 5.71 2.47 -4.80
C PRO A 30 4.80 3.44 -5.58
N GLU A 31 4.90 4.76 -5.38
CA GLU A 31 4.14 5.72 -6.21
C GLU A 31 4.61 5.73 -7.66
N ARG A 32 5.91 5.56 -7.93
CA ARG A 32 6.41 5.43 -9.31
C ARG A 32 5.83 4.19 -10.01
N ILE A 33 5.76 3.06 -9.32
CA ILE A 33 5.15 1.82 -9.85
C ILE A 33 3.66 2.05 -10.11
N ARG A 34 2.93 2.62 -9.15
CA ARG A 34 1.50 2.95 -9.31
C ARG A 34 1.25 3.91 -10.48
N LYS A 35 2.09 4.92 -10.66
CA LYS A 35 1.98 5.84 -11.81
C LYS A 35 2.15 5.10 -13.14
N LYS A 36 3.07 4.12 -13.23
CA LYS A 36 3.22 3.29 -14.44
C LYS A 36 1.96 2.45 -14.69
N LEU A 37 1.43 1.79 -13.66
CA LEU A 37 0.21 0.98 -13.77
C LEU A 37 -1.00 1.83 -14.19
N ARG A 38 -1.21 2.99 -13.58
CA ARG A 38 -2.29 3.92 -13.95
C ARG A 38 -2.19 4.38 -15.41
N LYS A 39 -0.98 4.60 -15.91
CA LYS A 39 -0.75 4.94 -17.34
C LYS A 39 -1.10 3.79 -18.28
N GLN A 40 -1.02 2.55 -17.83
CA GLN A 40 -1.47 1.36 -18.57
C GLN A 40 -2.98 1.10 -18.44
N GLY A 41 -3.73 2.01 -17.80
CA GLY A 41 -5.16 1.84 -17.56
C GLY A 41 -5.49 1.05 -16.29
N VAL A 42 -4.50 0.46 -15.61
CA VAL A 42 -4.68 -0.29 -14.36
C VAL A 42 -4.89 0.68 -13.21
N ARG A 43 -6.16 0.98 -12.94
CA ARG A 43 -6.61 1.77 -11.79
C ARG A 43 -6.85 0.85 -10.59
N GLY A 44 -6.84 1.44 -9.40
CA GLY A 44 -7.02 0.69 -8.17
C GLY A 44 -7.18 1.60 -6.95
N PRO A 45 -7.43 1.00 -5.79
CA PRO A 45 -7.62 1.72 -4.53
C PRO A 45 -6.38 2.50 -4.12
N ARG A 46 -6.60 3.54 -3.30
CA ARG A 46 -5.51 4.36 -2.76
C ARG A 46 -4.89 3.66 -1.54
N PRO A 47 -3.59 3.30 -1.58
CA PRO A 47 -2.95 2.64 -0.45
C PRO A 47 -2.67 3.60 0.69
N THR A 48 -2.76 3.07 1.91
CA THR A 48 -2.22 3.72 3.12
C THR A 48 -0.71 3.53 3.22
N LEU A 49 -0.04 4.48 3.87
CA LEU A 49 1.44 4.59 3.88
C LEU A 49 2.15 3.34 4.42
N LEU A 50 1.66 2.76 5.53
CA LEU A 50 2.29 1.61 6.20
C LEU A 50 1.65 0.27 5.83
N TYR A 51 0.31 0.23 5.73
CA TYR A 51 -0.44 -1.02 5.57
C TYR A 51 -0.89 -1.28 4.13
N GLY A 52 -0.68 -0.33 3.22
CA GLY A 52 -1.16 -0.41 1.85
C GLY A 52 -2.69 -0.54 1.81
N ASN A 53 -3.18 -1.56 1.11
CA ASN A 53 -4.61 -1.87 0.99
C ASN A 53 -5.04 -2.99 1.95
N THR A 54 -4.15 -3.47 2.84
CA THR A 54 -4.42 -4.66 3.67
C THR A 54 -5.61 -4.44 4.62
N GLN A 55 -5.76 -3.25 5.19
CA GLN A 55 -6.88 -2.91 6.05
C GLN A 55 -8.21 -2.92 5.29
N GLU A 56 -8.21 -2.41 4.05
CA GLU A 56 -9.37 -2.44 3.17
C GLU A 56 -9.73 -3.89 2.78
N ILE A 57 -8.74 -4.71 2.41
CA ILE A 57 -8.95 -6.13 2.11
C ILE A 57 -9.57 -6.86 3.31
N LYS A 58 -9.07 -6.60 4.53
CA LYS A 58 -9.60 -7.20 5.75
C LYS A 58 -11.05 -6.77 5.99
N ARG A 59 -11.34 -5.48 5.83
CA ARG A 59 -12.70 -4.94 5.96
C ARG A 59 -13.65 -5.57 4.95
N ILE A 60 -13.28 -5.60 3.66
CA ILE A 60 -14.10 -6.21 2.60
C ILE A 60 -14.35 -7.69 2.90
N ARG A 61 -13.33 -8.42 3.37
CA ARG A 61 -13.49 -9.84 3.73
C ARG A 61 -14.50 -10.00 4.88
N GLN A 62 -14.43 -9.14 5.90
CA GLN A 62 -15.38 -9.15 7.03
C GLN A 62 -16.81 -8.82 6.60
N GLU A 63 -16.98 -7.87 5.68
CA GLU A 63 -18.30 -7.51 5.14
C GLU A 63 -18.86 -8.59 4.19
N ALA A 64 -17.98 -9.32 3.49
CA ALA A 64 -18.38 -10.38 2.55
C ALA A 64 -18.70 -11.73 3.24
N LEU A 65 -18.18 -11.97 4.44
CA LEU A 65 -18.43 -13.19 5.25
C LEU A 65 -19.93 -13.54 5.40
N PRO A 66 -20.83 -12.61 5.77
CA PRO A 66 -22.26 -12.92 5.86
C PRO A 66 -22.96 -13.11 4.50
N ALA A 67 -22.36 -12.67 3.40
CA ALA A 67 -22.92 -12.75 2.05
C ALA A 67 -22.45 -13.99 1.25
N GLN A 68 -21.49 -14.76 1.76
CA GLN A 68 -21.05 -16.02 1.16
C GLN A 68 -22.14 -17.09 1.29
N LYS A 69 -23.06 -17.12 0.32
CA LYS A 69 -23.76 -18.37 0.00
C LYS A 69 -22.73 -19.32 -0.60
N GLN A 70 -22.76 -20.57 -0.14
CA GLN A 70 -21.86 -21.64 -0.55
C GLN A 70 -22.16 -22.05 -2.00
N ASP A 71 -21.82 -21.17 -2.93
CA ASP A 71 -21.96 -21.37 -4.37
C ASP A 71 -20.61 -21.91 -4.87
N THR A 72 -20.56 -23.23 -5.07
CA THR A 72 -19.37 -23.95 -5.55
C THR A 72 -18.91 -23.47 -6.93
N SER A 73 -19.78 -22.80 -7.69
CA SER A 73 -19.44 -22.24 -9.01
C SER A 73 -18.59 -20.95 -8.94
N ASN A 74 -18.70 -20.18 -7.85
CA ASN A 74 -18.09 -18.85 -7.72
C ASN A 74 -17.05 -18.81 -6.58
N TYR A 75 -16.05 -19.68 -6.66
CA TYR A 75 -14.94 -19.71 -5.69
C TYR A 75 -14.14 -18.39 -5.65
N MET A 76 -14.10 -17.63 -6.75
CA MET A 76 -13.33 -16.39 -6.87
C MET A 76 -13.84 -15.29 -5.93
N SER A 77 -15.16 -15.11 -5.84
CA SER A 77 -15.78 -14.14 -4.92
C SER A 77 -15.64 -14.57 -3.46
N THR A 78 -15.50 -15.88 -3.22
CA THR A 78 -15.27 -16.45 -1.90
C THR A 78 -13.84 -16.21 -1.42
N LEU A 79 -12.84 -16.50 -2.26
CA LEU A 79 -11.43 -16.38 -1.90
C LEU A 79 -10.95 -14.93 -1.92
N PHE A 80 -11.41 -14.13 -2.89
CA PHE A 80 -10.94 -12.78 -3.14
C PHE A 80 -12.08 -11.77 -3.37
N PRO A 81 -12.94 -11.53 -2.36
CA PRO A 81 -14.09 -10.61 -2.50
C PRO A 81 -13.66 -9.17 -2.88
N HIS A 82 -12.48 -8.73 -2.43
CA HIS A 82 -11.92 -7.42 -2.77
C HIS A 82 -11.64 -7.22 -4.26
N PHE A 83 -11.26 -8.28 -4.99
CA PHE A 83 -11.03 -8.14 -6.44
C PHE A 83 -12.32 -7.89 -7.20
N MET A 84 -13.46 -8.46 -6.75
CA MET A 84 -14.76 -8.21 -7.36
C MET A 84 -15.16 -6.74 -7.20
N ILE A 85 -15.08 -6.22 -5.97
CA ILE A 85 -15.39 -4.81 -5.67
C ILE A 85 -14.47 -3.86 -6.45
N TRP A 86 -13.17 -4.14 -6.47
CA TRP A 86 -12.23 -3.27 -7.19
C TRP A 86 -12.39 -3.33 -8.71
N ARG A 87 -12.78 -4.48 -9.27
CA ARG A 87 -13.10 -4.58 -10.70
C ARG A 87 -14.30 -3.70 -11.05
N GLU A 88 -15.38 -3.79 -10.28
CA GLU A 88 -16.57 -2.95 -10.49
C GLU A 88 -16.28 -1.45 -10.29
N THR A 89 -15.51 -1.11 -9.26
CA THR A 89 -15.24 0.29 -8.90
C THR A 89 -14.23 0.97 -9.83
N TYR A 90 -13.19 0.25 -10.24
CA TYR A 90 -12.07 0.83 -10.98
C TYR A 90 -11.99 0.39 -12.46
N GLY A 91 -12.82 -0.57 -12.86
CA GLY A 91 -12.91 -1.04 -14.25
C GLY A 91 -11.66 -1.80 -14.70
N MET A 92 -11.13 -2.68 -13.83
CA MET A 92 -10.09 -3.64 -14.24
C MET A 92 -10.56 -4.56 -15.35
#